data_AF-A0A384B3I8-F1
#
_entry.id   AF-A0A384B3I8-F1
#
_cell.length_a   1.000
_cell.length_b   1.000
_cell.length_c   1.000
_cell.angle_alpha   90.00
_cell.angle_beta   90.00
_cell.angle_gamma   90.00
#
_symmetry.space_group_name_H-M   'P 1'
#
loop_
_entity.id
_entity.type
_entity.pdbx_description
1 polymer ?
#
loop_
_entity_poly.entity_id
_entity_poly.type
_entity_poly.pdbx_seq_one_letter_code
_entity_poly.pdbx_strand_id
1 'polypeptide(L)'
;MEETQITPSLSVRSWSSISTQDQSSISTQDQSSTAGQASSTGPQPSKPSVIPPPVKSKGPSSGAGVRRMHRIIAEDAEWSVAIVPLLTELCIQHIVKNFQNNPILKQLPPEHQKKVLNHLSPDLPLAVTANLIEDESYWRRCCTQRWPVCHMDEHGGSWKRTFFELHLENLLKHFIPSTTDPEVILNLLPLCRNYVHTIRVDQFLPPVHLPPPLRGGDQSDSGSEGEMEEPATDYYQLGDLVAGLSHLEELDLVYGVKDCGMNFEWNLFLFTYRDCHSLAAAVKACHTLKIFRLTRSKVDDDKARILICSLLDHAALEELDLSHNLIGDRGARAAAKLLGHSRLRVLNLANNQVRAPGAQSLAHALAHNSDLVSLNLRLNCIEDEGGQALAHALQTNKCLTTLHLGGNELSEPTATLLSQVLSINTTLTSINLSCNRIGPDGGKQLLEGMSDNKTLLEFDLRLSDIAQESEYLIGQALCANREAARQRALSPSHFMSPATAKGPENPVG
;
A
#
# COMPACT_ATOMS: atom_id res chain seq x y z
N MET A 1 14.17 62.65 15.35
CA MET A 1 13.16 61.68 14.87
C MET A 1 13.87 60.86 13.80
N GLU A 2 14.92 60.10 14.13
CA GLU A 2 14.95 58.92 15.02
C GLU A 2 14.17 57.76 14.39
N GLU A 3 14.87 56.93 13.63
CA GLU A 3 14.48 55.56 13.34
C GLU A 3 15.77 54.71 13.25
N THR A 4 16.10 54.13 14.39
CA THR A 4 17.10 53.09 14.60
C THR A 4 16.59 51.77 14.01
N GLN A 5 17.23 51.28 12.94
CA GLN A 5 17.09 49.89 12.51
C GLN A 5 18.10 49.01 13.26
N ILE A 6 17.56 48.18 14.16
CA ILE A 6 18.28 47.13 14.87
C ILE A 6 18.20 45.87 14.01
N THR A 7 19.35 45.37 13.58
CA THR A 7 19.55 44.05 12.98
C THR A 7 19.71 43.00 14.09
N PRO A 8 19.11 41.79 13.99
CA PRO A 8 19.55 40.65 14.77
C PRO A 8 20.40 39.70 13.91
N SER A 9 21.62 39.51 14.38
CA SER A 9 22.58 38.49 13.96
C SER A 9 22.08 37.08 14.33
N LEU A 10 21.98 36.17 13.36
CA LEU A 10 21.88 34.74 13.60
C LEU A 10 23.20 34.07 13.23
N SER A 11 23.90 33.61 14.26
CA SER A 11 25.13 32.82 14.17
C SER A 11 24.81 31.39 13.74
N VAL A 12 25.21 31.01 12.53
CA VAL A 12 25.21 29.62 12.07
C VAL A 12 26.44 28.93 12.66
N ARG A 13 26.24 27.99 13.58
CA ARG A 13 27.29 27.07 14.05
C ARG A 13 27.40 25.91 13.07
N SER A 14 28.59 25.78 12.50
CA SER A 14 29.05 24.68 11.66
C SER A 14 29.07 23.36 12.44
N TRP A 15 28.48 22.31 11.86
CA TRP A 15 28.73 20.92 12.28
C TRP A 15 29.65 20.29 11.25
N SER A 16 30.85 19.97 11.72
CA SER A 16 31.88 19.26 10.97
C SER A 16 31.58 17.77 10.90
N SER A 17 31.72 17.28 9.68
CA SER A 17 31.86 15.91 9.20
C SER A 17 32.71 15.00 10.10
N ILE A 18 32.22 13.78 10.34
CA ILE A 18 33.04 12.63 10.74
C ILE A 18 32.86 11.55 9.67
N SER A 19 34.01 11.13 9.16
CA SER A 19 34.23 10.17 8.10
C SER A 19 34.03 8.72 8.54
N THR A 20 33.60 7.94 7.56
CA THR A 20 33.81 6.50 7.34
C THR A 20 35.12 5.92 7.90
N GLN A 21 35.04 4.72 8.47
CA GLN A 21 36.06 3.69 8.33
C GLN A 21 35.42 2.30 8.23
N ASP A 22 35.73 1.64 7.11
CA ASP A 22 35.67 0.19 6.90
C ASP A 22 36.47 -0.57 7.95
N GLN A 23 36.03 -1.78 8.30
CA GLN A 23 36.87 -2.98 8.20
C GLN A 23 36.08 -4.29 8.31
N SER A 24 36.57 -5.25 7.55
CA SER A 24 36.04 -6.55 7.19
C SER A 24 36.51 -7.70 8.09
N SER A 25 35.72 -8.78 8.10
CA SER A 25 36.10 -10.21 8.01
C SER A 25 36.67 -10.99 9.21
N ILE A 26 36.35 -12.31 9.17
CA ILE A 26 36.87 -13.50 9.90
C ILE A 26 35.97 -13.92 11.09
N SER A 27 35.05 -14.89 10.97
CA SER A 27 35.14 -16.35 10.70
C SER A 27 35.75 -17.20 11.83
N THR A 28 34.86 -17.84 12.59
CA THR A 28 34.89 -19.23 13.11
C THR A 28 36.18 -19.78 13.73
N GLN A 29 36.15 -19.98 15.05
CA GLN A 29 36.87 -21.08 15.72
C GLN A 29 35.96 -21.69 16.80
N ASP A 30 35.57 -22.95 16.58
CA ASP A 30 35.08 -23.85 17.62
C ASP A 30 36.03 -25.05 17.66
N GLN A 31 36.76 -25.20 18.76
CA GLN A 31 37.41 -26.43 19.18
C GLN A 31 37.34 -26.52 20.70
N SER A 32 36.62 -27.51 21.21
CA SER A 32 37.04 -28.23 22.41
C SER A 32 36.58 -29.67 22.33
N SER A 33 37.53 -30.57 22.58
CA SER A 33 37.37 -32.02 22.65
C SER A 33 37.79 -32.44 24.05
N THR A 34 37.03 -33.35 24.67
CA THR A 34 37.50 -34.20 25.78
C THR A 34 36.85 -35.57 25.64
N ALA A 35 37.68 -36.61 25.72
CA ALA A 35 37.33 -38.01 25.63
C ALA A 35 37.95 -38.78 26.81
N GLY A 36 37.24 -39.79 27.30
CA GLY A 36 37.72 -40.88 28.16
C GLY A 36 36.67 -42.00 28.13
N GLN A 37 36.90 -43.09 27.37
CA GLN A 37 37.36 -44.44 27.82
C GLN A 37 36.45 -45.06 28.89
N ALA A 38 35.95 -46.31 28.84
CA ALA A 38 36.35 -47.60 28.24
C ALA A 38 35.08 -48.52 28.25
N SER A 39 35.02 -49.82 27.92
CA SER A 39 35.57 -50.76 26.93
C SER A 39 34.76 -52.08 27.06
N SER A 40 34.89 -53.01 26.09
CA SER A 40 34.44 -54.42 26.09
C SER A 40 32.94 -54.70 25.84
N THR A 41 32.47 -55.72 25.11
CA THR A 41 33.01 -56.72 24.16
C THR A 41 31.78 -57.44 23.57
N GLY A 42 31.72 -57.72 22.27
CA GLY A 42 30.71 -58.63 21.68
C GLY A 42 30.48 -58.43 20.18
N PRO A 43 30.21 -59.50 19.39
CA PRO A 43 30.78 -59.73 18.05
C PRO A 43 29.76 -59.48 16.92
N GLN A 44 30.01 -59.43 15.60
CA GLN A 44 31.12 -59.63 14.65
C GLN A 44 30.87 -58.70 13.43
N PRO A 45 31.89 -58.38 12.61
CA PRO A 45 31.78 -57.51 11.44
C PRO A 45 31.77 -58.29 10.10
N SER A 46 31.04 -57.80 9.10
CA SER A 46 31.22 -58.20 7.69
C SER A 46 31.56 -56.97 6.82
N LYS A 47 32.84 -56.83 6.48
CA LYS A 47 33.36 -56.09 5.31
C LYS A 47 34.04 -57.13 4.38
N PRO A 48 34.67 -56.72 3.27
CA PRO A 48 34.10 -56.31 1.99
C PRO A 48 34.50 -57.32 0.89
N SER A 49 33.76 -57.37 -0.23
CA SER A 49 34.10 -58.22 -1.37
C SER A 49 35.29 -57.63 -2.15
N VAL A 50 36.48 -58.21 -1.95
CA VAL A 50 37.70 -57.98 -2.74
C VAL A 50 37.88 -59.12 -3.75
N ILE A 51 38.21 -58.70 -4.97
CA ILE A 51 38.62 -59.39 -6.20
C ILE A 51 39.38 -60.73 -6.00
N PRO A 52 39.08 -61.80 -6.77
CA PRO A 52 39.92 -62.99 -6.79
C PRO A 52 41.20 -62.82 -7.64
N PRO A 53 42.31 -63.51 -7.27
CA PRO A 53 43.63 -63.34 -7.87
C PRO A 53 43.80 -64.03 -9.24
N PRO A 54 44.88 -63.70 -9.99
CA PRO A 54 45.12 -64.24 -11.32
C PRO A 54 45.67 -65.67 -11.26
N VAL A 55 45.09 -66.56 -12.08
CA VAL A 55 45.61 -67.93 -12.28
C VAL A 55 46.81 -67.87 -13.23
N LYS A 56 47.96 -68.33 -12.73
CA LYS A 56 49.19 -68.51 -13.52
C LYS A 56 49.08 -69.71 -14.46
N SER A 57 49.78 -69.56 -15.59
CA SER A 57 49.97 -70.48 -16.70
C SER A 57 50.31 -71.93 -16.33
N LYS A 58 49.68 -72.87 -17.04
CA LYS A 58 50.25 -74.20 -17.36
C LYS A 58 50.40 -74.30 -18.88
N GLY A 59 51.55 -74.81 -19.31
CA GLY A 59 52.00 -74.91 -20.71
C GLY A 59 51.14 -75.81 -21.61
N PRO A 60 51.51 -75.91 -22.90
CA PRO A 60 50.58 -76.19 -23.99
C PRO A 60 50.35 -77.69 -24.21
N SER A 61 49.14 -78.07 -24.64
CA SER A 61 48.91 -79.31 -25.38
C SER A 61 47.67 -79.19 -26.28
N SER A 62 47.93 -79.06 -27.58
CA SER A 62 47.26 -79.69 -28.72
C SER A 62 45.73 -79.88 -28.69
N GLY A 63 45.04 -79.19 -29.62
CA GLY A 63 43.93 -79.80 -30.36
C GLY A 63 42.56 -79.12 -30.26
N ALA A 64 42.12 -78.61 -31.42
CA ALA A 64 40.74 -78.46 -31.86
C ALA A 64 39.92 -77.21 -31.47
N GLY A 65 39.55 -76.45 -32.52
CA GLY A 65 38.23 -75.83 -32.63
C GLY A 65 38.17 -74.32 -32.43
N VAL A 66 38.41 -73.55 -33.49
CA VAL A 66 38.07 -72.12 -33.57
C VAL A 66 36.54 -71.96 -33.42
N ARG A 67 36.06 -71.57 -32.24
CA ARG A 67 34.72 -70.99 -32.07
C ARG A 67 34.88 -69.46 -32.03
N ARG A 68 34.58 -68.80 -33.15
CA ARG A 68 34.43 -67.35 -33.20
C ARG A 68 33.29 -66.95 -32.25
N MET A 69 33.61 -66.38 -31.10
CA MET A 69 32.65 -65.54 -30.37
C MET A 69 32.45 -64.27 -31.19
N HIS A 70 31.27 -64.09 -31.76
CA HIS A 70 30.88 -62.83 -32.37
C HIS A 70 30.71 -61.81 -31.24
N ARG A 71 31.73 -60.96 -31.05
CA ARG A 71 31.64 -59.78 -30.19
C ARG A 71 30.77 -58.77 -30.94
N ILE A 72 29.58 -58.47 -30.43
CA ILE A 72 28.81 -57.31 -30.90
C ILE A 72 29.55 -56.09 -30.34
N ILE A 73 30.25 -55.38 -31.23
CA ILE A 73 30.88 -54.10 -30.93
C ILE A 73 29.94 -53.06 -31.52
N ALA A 74 29.39 -52.19 -30.68
CA ALA A 74 28.73 -50.98 -31.12
C ALA A 74 29.73 -50.16 -31.95
N GLU A 75 29.41 -49.90 -33.23
CA GLU A 75 30.32 -49.22 -34.16
C GLU A 75 30.46 -47.71 -33.90
N ASP A 76 29.75 -47.17 -32.91
CA ASP A 76 29.69 -45.74 -32.67
C ASP A 76 30.31 -45.36 -31.32
N ALA A 77 31.44 -44.64 -31.38
CA ALA A 77 32.19 -44.19 -30.21
C ALA A 77 31.49 -43.03 -29.46
N GLU A 78 30.48 -42.40 -30.06
CA GLU A 78 29.65 -41.37 -29.41
C GLU A 78 28.37 -41.93 -28.78
N TRP A 79 28.13 -43.24 -28.87
CA TRP A 79 26.93 -43.85 -28.29
C TRP A 79 27.00 -43.85 -26.75
N SER A 80 26.41 -42.81 -26.16
CA SER A 80 26.30 -42.69 -24.70
C SER A 80 25.19 -43.60 -24.15
N VAL A 81 25.44 -44.19 -22.99
CA VAL A 81 24.45 -44.96 -22.20
C VAL A 81 23.48 -44.02 -21.44
N ALA A 82 23.41 -42.73 -21.81
CA ALA A 82 22.50 -41.80 -21.18
C ALA A 82 21.06 -42.32 -21.38
N ILE A 83 20.32 -42.42 -20.26
CA ILE A 83 18.92 -42.83 -20.26
C ILE A 83 18.18 -41.85 -21.20
N VAL A 84 17.69 -42.36 -22.32
CA VAL A 84 16.93 -41.56 -23.28
C VAL A 84 15.71 -41.02 -22.53
N PRO A 85 15.48 -39.69 -22.51
CA PRO A 85 14.33 -39.12 -21.85
C PRO A 85 13.05 -39.75 -22.40
N LEU A 86 12.06 -39.94 -21.54
CA LEU A 86 10.74 -40.42 -21.97
C LEU A 86 10.23 -39.52 -23.11
N LEU A 87 9.60 -40.11 -24.12
CA LEU A 87 9.03 -39.34 -25.24
C LEU A 87 8.11 -38.21 -24.74
N THR A 88 7.35 -38.47 -23.68
CA THR A 88 6.52 -37.48 -22.99
C THR A 88 7.31 -36.25 -22.53
N GLU A 89 8.52 -36.43 -22.00
CA GLU A 89 9.37 -35.33 -21.52
C GLU A 89 9.90 -34.50 -22.70
N LEU A 90 10.32 -35.15 -23.78
CA LEU A 90 10.73 -34.47 -25.02
C LEU A 90 9.58 -33.69 -25.64
N CYS A 91 8.37 -34.24 -25.63
CA CYS A 91 7.17 -33.55 -26.10
C CYS A 91 6.86 -32.32 -25.23
N ILE A 92 6.93 -32.44 -23.89
CA ILE A 92 6.72 -31.31 -22.97
C ILE A 92 7.76 -30.20 -23.23
N GLN A 93 9.04 -30.55 -23.37
CA GLN A 93 10.10 -29.58 -23.68
C GLN A 93 9.85 -28.87 -25.01
N HIS A 94 9.41 -29.59 -26.03
CA HIS A 94 9.06 -29.01 -27.32
C HIS A 94 7.86 -28.06 -27.22
N ILE A 95 6.82 -28.45 -26.48
CA ILE A 95 5.64 -27.62 -26.23
C ILE A 95 6.03 -26.33 -25.50
N VAL A 96 6.84 -26.42 -24.44
CA VAL A 96 7.33 -25.26 -23.69
C VAL A 96 8.13 -24.32 -24.60
N LYS A 97 9.03 -24.85 -25.43
CA LYS A 97 9.85 -24.05 -26.35
C LYS A 97 9.04 -23.36 -27.44
N ASN A 98 7.98 -24.01 -27.94
CA ASN A 98 7.13 -23.48 -29.01
C ASN A 98 5.83 -22.84 -28.50
N PHE A 99 5.70 -22.63 -27.18
CA PHE A 99 4.45 -22.21 -26.55
C PHE A 99 3.96 -20.86 -27.08
N GLN A 100 4.87 -19.95 -27.41
CA GLN A 100 4.53 -18.63 -27.98
C GLN A 100 3.79 -18.74 -29.32
N ASN A 101 4.17 -19.69 -30.17
CA ASN A 101 3.57 -19.84 -31.49
C ASN A 101 2.36 -20.78 -31.49
N ASN A 102 2.31 -21.73 -30.54
CA ASN A 102 1.25 -22.71 -30.45
C ASN A 102 0.91 -23.08 -29.00
N PRO A 103 0.10 -22.26 -28.30
CA PRO A 103 -0.21 -22.46 -26.89
C PRO A 103 -1.33 -23.48 -26.70
N ILE A 104 -1.01 -24.77 -26.82
CA ILE A 104 -1.98 -25.89 -26.72
C ILE A 104 -2.33 -26.30 -25.28
N LEU A 105 -2.18 -25.41 -24.30
CA LEU A 105 -2.29 -25.75 -22.86
C LEU A 105 -3.60 -26.47 -22.51
N LYS A 106 -4.74 -25.94 -22.98
CA LYS A 106 -6.09 -26.49 -22.67
C LYS A 106 -6.35 -27.86 -23.30
N GLN A 107 -5.56 -28.27 -24.29
CA GLN A 107 -5.71 -29.56 -24.99
C GLN A 107 -4.95 -30.70 -24.30
N LEU A 108 -4.07 -30.38 -23.34
CA LEU A 108 -3.24 -31.36 -22.64
C LEU A 108 -3.98 -31.95 -21.42
N PRO A 109 -3.68 -33.19 -21.02
CA PRO A 109 -4.14 -33.76 -19.74
C PRO A 109 -3.63 -32.94 -18.53
N PRO A 110 -4.37 -32.88 -17.41
CA PRO A 110 -4.02 -32.06 -16.24
C PRO A 110 -2.61 -32.29 -15.68
N GLU A 111 -2.13 -33.54 -15.69
CA GLU A 111 -0.78 -33.87 -15.23
C GLU A 111 0.31 -33.23 -16.10
N HIS A 112 0.09 -33.17 -17.42
CA HIS A 112 1.01 -32.55 -18.37
C HIS A 112 0.87 -31.03 -18.38
N GLN A 113 -0.33 -30.50 -18.16
CA GLN A 113 -0.54 -29.05 -17.99
C GLN A 113 0.31 -28.51 -16.85
N LYS A 114 0.29 -29.15 -15.68
CA LYS A 114 1.10 -28.73 -14.52
C LYS A 114 2.59 -28.77 -14.82
N LYS A 115 3.07 -29.81 -15.52
CA LYS A 115 4.48 -29.91 -15.95
C LYS A 115 4.86 -28.79 -16.92
N VAL A 116 4.05 -28.55 -17.95
CA VAL A 116 4.27 -27.45 -18.90
C VAL A 116 4.31 -26.12 -18.14
N LEU A 117 3.30 -25.83 -17.30
CA LEU A 117 3.21 -24.61 -16.51
C LEU A 117 4.41 -24.41 -15.58
N ASN A 118 4.98 -25.47 -15.00
CA ASN A 118 6.19 -25.39 -14.18
C ASN A 118 7.44 -25.02 -14.97
N HIS A 119 7.49 -25.37 -16.26
CA HIS A 119 8.64 -25.17 -17.13
C HIS A 119 8.51 -23.96 -18.08
N LEU A 120 7.32 -23.33 -18.17
CA LEU A 120 7.16 -22.10 -18.95
C LEU A 120 8.02 -20.97 -18.38
N SER A 121 8.69 -20.26 -19.30
CA SER A 121 9.45 -19.06 -18.97
C SER A 121 8.50 -17.95 -18.49
N PRO A 122 8.81 -17.24 -17.39
CA PRO A 122 8.04 -16.10 -16.95
C PRO A 122 8.13 -14.86 -17.87
N ASP A 123 9.06 -14.87 -18.85
CA ASP A 123 9.29 -13.78 -19.81
C ASP A 123 8.42 -13.87 -21.08
N LEU A 124 7.49 -14.82 -21.12
CA LEU A 124 6.58 -14.97 -22.26
C LEU A 124 5.67 -13.73 -22.44
N PRO A 125 5.36 -13.33 -23.69
CA PRO A 125 4.52 -12.18 -23.96
C PRO A 125 3.14 -12.28 -23.29
N LEU A 126 2.67 -11.19 -22.68
CA LEU A 126 1.37 -11.14 -22.00
C LEU A 126 0.19 -11.41 -22.94
N ALA A 127 0.31 -11.04 -24.21
CA ALA A 127 -0.70 -11.36 -25.22
C ALA A 127 -0.99 -12.88 -25.34
N VAL A 128 0.01 -13.72 -25.04
CA VAL A 128 -0.14 -15.19 -25.05
C VAL A 128 -0.59 -15.69 -23.68
N THR A 129 -0.02 -15.18 -22.59
CA THR A 129 -0.16 -15.77 -21.26
C THR A 129 -1.38 -15.26 -20.48
N ALA A 130 -1.75 -13.99 -20.63
CA ALA A 130 -2.78 -13.32 -19.84
C ALA A 130 -4.14 -14.02 -19.88
N ASN A 131 -4.60 -14.46 -21.06
CA ASN A 131 -5.92 -15.07 -21.24
C ASN A 131 -5.91 -16.60 -21.21
N LEU A 132 -4.72 -17.22 -21.29
CA LEU A 132 -4.59 -18.68 -21.36
C LEU A 132 -4.18 -19.31 -20.03
N ILE A 133 -3.41 -18.59 -19.21
CA ILE A 133 -2.85 -19.11 -17.96
C ILE A 133 -3.56 -18.48 -16.77
N GLU A 134 -4.28 -19.32 -16.01
CA GLU A 134 -4.89 -18.97 -14.73
C GLU A 134 -4.09 -19.54 -13.54
N ASP A 135 -3.03 -20.29 -13.81
CA ASP A 135 -2.25 -20.97 -12.77
C ASP A 135 -1.43 -19.96 -11.92
N GLU A 136 -1.74 -19.94 -10.63
CA GLU A 136 -1.12 -19.06 -9.63
C GLU A 136 0.39 -19.33 -9.45
N SER A 137 0.86 -20.56 -9.67
CA SER A 137 2.29 -20.88 -9.53
C SER A 137 3.13 -20.27 -10.66
N TYR A 138 2.58 -20.19 -11.87
CA TYR A 138 3.20 -19.47 -12.98
C TYR A 138 3.31 -17.98 -12.68
N TRP A 139 2.19 -17.33 -12.30
CA TRP A 139 2.17 -15.90 -11.99
C TRP A 139 3.02 -15.54 -10.77
N ARG A 140 3.11 -16.42 -9.78
CA ARG A 140 4.06 -16.28 -8.67
C ARG A 140 5.50 -16.16 -9.18
N ARG A 141 5.92 -17.04 -10.10
CA ARG A 141 7.27 -16.96 -10.69
C ARG A 141 7.46 -15.65 -11.45
N CYS A 142 6.48 -15.24 -12.25
CA CYS A 142 6.49 -13.94 -12.95
C CYS A 142 6.68 -12.76 -12.00
N CYS A 143 5.94 -12.73 -10.89
CA CYS A 143 6.07 -11.68 -9.88
C CYS A 143 7.44 -11.71 -9.23
N THR A 144 7.89 -12.86 -8.71
CA THR A 144 9.17 -12.98 -8.00
C THR A 144 10.40 -12.70 -8.86
N GLN A 145 10.29 -12.86 -10.19
CA GLN A 145 11.37 -12.52 -11.11
C GLN A 145 11.49 -11.01 -11.33
N ARG A 146 10.37 -10.28 -11.33
CA ARG A 146 10.33 -8.83 -11.61
C ARG A 146 10.40 -7.96 -10.38
N TRP A 147 9.80 -8.41 -9.27
CA TRP A 147 9.71 -7.65 -8.03
C TRP A 147 10.24 -8.48 -6.85
N PRO A 148 11.26 -7.98 -6.12
CA PRO A 148 11.84 -8.69 -4.98
C PRO A 148 10.88 -8.85 -3.78
N VAL A 149 9.94 -7.94 -3.62
CA VAL A 149 8.95 -7.92 -2.54
C VAL A 149 7.55 -7.83 -3.16
N CYS A 150 6.68 -8.77 -2.80
CA CYS A 150 5.28 -8.78 -3.22
C CYS A 150 4.37 -9.05 -2.02
N HIS A 151 3.48 -8.12 -1.69
CA HIS A 151 2.51 -8.25 -0.60
C HIS A 151 1.17 -8.74 -1.17
N MET A 152 0.93 -10.07 -1.15
CA MET A 152 -0.30 -10.64 -1.72
C MET A 152 -1.59 -10.21 -1.02
N ASP A 153 -1.50 -9.93 0.28
CA ASP A 153 -2.66 -9.60 1.13
C ASP A 153 -3.32 -8.27 0.70
N GLU A 154 -2.57 -7.39 0.05
CA GLU A 154 -3.05 -6.10 -0.43
C GLU A 154 -3.81 -6.18 -1.77
N HIS A 155 -3.68 -7.30 -2.50
CA HIS A 155 -4.17 -7.47 -3.86
C HIS A 155 -5.22 -8.60 -3.98
N GLY A 156 -5.93 -8.90 -2.88
CA GLY A 156 -7.00 -9.91 -2.87
C GLY A 156 -6.52 -11.36 -2.99
N GLY A 157 -5.23 -11.64 -2.76
CA GLY A 157 -4.70 -13.00 -2.63
C GLY A 157 -4.47 -13.79 -3.94
N SER A 158 -4.46 -13.13 -5.11
CA SER A 158 -4.12 -13.76 -6.41
C SER A 158 -2.85 -13.15 -7.01
N TRP A 159 -1.87 -14.00 -7.32
CA TRP A 159 -0.62 -13.61 -8.00
C TRP A 159 -0.86 -13.03 -9.38
N LYS A 160 -1.87 -13.53 -10.10
CA LYS A 160 -2.23 -12.98 -11.42
C LYS A 160 -2.71 -11.55 -11.30
N ARG A 161 -3.59 -11.28 -10.33
CA ARG A 161 -4.05 -9.92 -10.03
C ARG A 161 -2.89 -9.01 -9.61
N THR A 162 -2.08 -9.44 -8.64
CA THR A 162 -0.89 -8.71 -8.20
C THR A 162 0.05 -8.39 -9.37
N PHE A 163 0.27 -9.34 -10.28
CA PHE A 163 1.11 -9.12 -11.44
C PHE A 163 0.59 -7.97 -12.32
N PHE A 164 -0.71 -7.97 -12.66
CA PHE A 164 -1.27 -6.95 -13.54
C PHE A 164 -1.36 -5.57 -12.87
N GLU A 165 -1.71 -5.51 -11.59
CA GLU A 165 -1.74 -4.27 -10.81
C GLU A 165 -0.33 -3.67 -10.73
N LEU A 166 0.67 -4.43 -10.27
CA LEU A 166 2.07 -3.96 -10.20
C LEU A 166 2.65 -3.63 -11.57
N HIS A 167 2.31 -4.39 -12.62
CA HIS A 167 2.79 -4.11 -13.96
C HIS A 167 2.25 -2.79 -14.49
N LEU A 168 0.95 -2.54 -14.32
CA LEU A 168 0.31 -1.29 -14.73
C LEU A 168 0.83 -0.10 -13.91
N GLU A 169 0.95 -0.26 -12.59
CA GLU A 169 1.54 0.76 -11.71
C GLU A 169 2.96 1.12 -12.15
N ASN A 170 3.80 0.11 -12.42
CA ASN A 170 5.17 0.35 -12.87
C ASN A 170 5.22 1.10 -14.21
N LEU A 171 4.30 0.82 -15.13
CA LEU A 171 4.21 1.55 -16.39
C LEU A 171 3.78 3.01 -16.17
N LEU A 172 2.79 3.26 -15.32
CA LEU A 172 2.34 4.61 -14.98
C LEU A 172 3.45 5.43 -14.30
N LYS A 173 4.18 4.83 -13.37
CA LYS A 173 5.29 5.48 -12.64
C LYS A 173 6.42 5.95 -13.54
N HIS A 174 6.69 5.22 -14.63
CA HIS A 174 7.77 5.51 -15.57
C HIS A 174 7.24 6.14 -16.87
N PHE A 175 5.95 6.44 -16.94
CA PHE A 175 5.37 7.08 -18.11
C PHE A 175 5.82 8.53 -18.16
N ILE A 176 6.53 8.88 -19.24
CA ILE A 176 6.95 10.26 -19.50
C ILE A 176 6.02 10.83 -20.57
N PRO A 177 5.19 11.83 -20.26
CA PRO A 177 4.31 12.42 -21.25
C PRO A 177 5.13 13.06 -22.39
N SER A 178 4.55 13.06 -23.59
CA SER A 178 5.18 13.48 -24.85
C SER A 178 6.36 12.62 -25.35
N THR A 179 6.91 11.73 -24.52
CA THR A 179 8.00 10.81 -24.92
C THR A 179 7.50 9.38 -25.08
N THR A 180 6.63 8.94 -24.16
CA THR A 180 6.05 7.59 -24.17
C THR A 180 4.70 7.64 -24.87
N ASP A 181 4.46 6.70 -25.79
CA ASP A 181 3.17 6.57 -26.45
C ASP A 181 2.10 6.06 -25.45
N PRO A 182 0.98 6.78 -25.25
CA PRO A 182 -0.15 6.33 -24.43
C PRO A 182 -0.67 4.92 -24.78
N GLU A 183 -0.53 4.52 -26.05
CA GLU A 183 -0.95 3.20 -26.53
C GLU A 183 -0.25 2.05 -25.81
N VAL A 184 0.94 2.26 -25.23
CA VAL A 184 1.64 1.23 -24.43
C VAL A 184 0.78 0.79 -23.23
N ILE A 185 0.08 1.73 -22.61
CA ILE A 185 -0.81 1.46 -21.47
C ILE A 185 -2.16 0.96 -21.98
N LEU A 186 -2.72 1.59 -23.01
CA LEU A 186 -4.06 1.26 -23.52
C LEU A 186 -4.12 -0.16 -24.13
N ASN A 187 -3.04 -0.63 -24.78
CA ASN A 187 -2.95 -1.99 -25.31
C ASN A 187 -2.96 -3.08 -24.23
N LEU A 188 -2.70 -2.73 -22.96
CA LEU A 188 -2.82 -3.68 -21.84
C LEU A 188 -4.24 -3.82 -21.32
N LEU A 189 -5.11 -2.83 -21.52
CA LEU A 189 -6.49 -2.83 -21.02
C LEU A 189 -7.26 -4.12 -21.36
N PRO A 190 -7.23 -4.65 -22.60
CA PRO A 190 -7.94 -5.89 -22.94
C PRO A 190 -7.46 -7.11 -22.14
N LEU A 191 -6.22 -7.07 -21.64
CA LEU A 191 -5.58 -8.16 -20.90
C LEU A 191 -5.78 -8.04 -19.38
N CYS A 192 -5.83 -6.82 -18.84
CA CYS A 192 -5.81 -6.56 -17.40
C CYS A 192 -7.14 -6.08 -16.81
N ARG A 193 -8.13 -5.67 -17.62
CA ARG A 193 -9.40 -5.04 -17.17
C ARG A 193 -10.18 -5.77 -16.08
N ASN A 194 -10.08 -7.10 -16.03
CA ASN A 194 -10.82 -7.92 -15.06
C ASN A 194 -10.03 -8.21 -13.79
N TYR A 195 -8.75 -7.83 -13.76
CA TYR A 195 -7.83 -8.16 -12.68
C TYR A 195 -7.45 -6.92 -11.87
N VAL A 196 -7.38 -5.74 -12.49
CA VAL A 196 -7.01 -4.50 -11.82
C VAL A 196 -8.20 -3.94 -11.04
N HIS A 197 -8.09 -3.95 -9.72
CA HIS A 197 -9.03 -3.33 -8.79
C HIS A 197 -8.37 -2.18 -8.02
N THR A 198 -7.04 -2.19 -7.90
CA THR A 198 -6.27 -1.17 -7.20
C THR A 198 -5.20 -0.60 -8.13
N ILE A 199 -5.07 0.71 -8.12
CA ILE A 199 -3.95 1.43 -8.76
C ILE A 199 -3.29 2.32 -7.72
N ARG A 200 -2.02 2.05 -7.41
CA ARG A 200 -1.19 2.91 -6.54
C ARG A 200 0.00 3.48 -7.31
N VAL A 201 -0.07 4.77 -7.59
CA VAL A 201 1.00 5.50 -8.26
C VAL A 201 1.57 6.52 -7.29
N ASP A 202 2.76 6.23 -6.78
CA ASP A 202 3.43 7.04 -5.78
C ASP A 202 4.35 8.11 -6.37
N GLN A 203 4.46 8.15 -7.70
CA GLN A 203 5.09 9.22 -8.45
C GLN A 203 4.57 9.27 -9.89
N PHE A 204 4.49 10.48 -10.45
CA PHE A 204 4.31 10.68 -11.87
C PHE A 204 5.50 11.48 -12.41
N LEU A 205 6.03 11.07 -13.56
CA LEU A 205 7.09 11.81 -14.23
C LEU A 205 6.48 12.94 -15.07
N PRO A 206 6.98 14.16 -14.96
CA PRO A 206 6.54 15.25 -15.80
C PRO A 206 7.09 15.09 -17.22
N PRO A 207 6.55 15.86 -18.18
CA PRO A 207 7.06 15.90 -19.54
C PRO A 207 8.52 16.37 -19.57
N VAL A 208 9.35 15.78 -20.42
CA VAL A 208 10.76 16.21 -20.56
C VAL A 208 10.82 17.53 -21.31
N HIS A 209 11.30 18.59 -20.65
CA HIS A 209 11.68 19.82 -21.31
C HIS A 209 12.99 19.60 -22.09
N LEU A 210 12.93 19.59 -23.42
CA LEU A 210 14.11 19.88 -24.21
C LEU A 210 14.34 21.40 -24.15
N PRO A 211 15.55 21.88 -23.78
CA PRO A 211 15.84 23.30 -23.84
C PRO A 211 15.56 23.78 -25.26
N PRO A 212 14.83 24.91 -25.46
CA PRO A 212 14.69 25.47 -26.79
C PRO A 212 16.10 25.74 -27.34
N PRO A 213 16.34 25.48 -28.65
CA PRO A 213 17.64 25.76 -29.23
C PRO A 213 17.95 27.24 -29.00
N LEU A 214 19.12 27.51 -28.42
CA LEU A 214 19.65 28.85 -28.17
C LEU A 214 19.41 29.69 -29.42
N ARG A 215 18.38 30.55 -29.39
CA ARG A 215 18.21 31.57 -30.41
C ARG A 215 19.30 32.58 -30.14
N GLY A 216 20.42 32.42 -30.85
CA GLY A 216 21.46 33.42 -30.91
C GLY A 216 20.87 34.74 -31.39
N GLY A 217 21.05 35.79 -30.60
CA GLY A 217 20.59 37.12 -30.95
C GLY A 217 20.44 37.98 -29.71
N ASP A 218 21.50 38.72 -29.40
CA ASP A 218 21.53 39.82 -28.43
C ASP A 218 20.26 40.69 -28.47
N GLN A 219 19.67 40.98 -27.31
CA GLN A 219 19.48 42.35 -26.84
C GLN A 219 18.71 42.47 -25.51
N SER A 220 19.33 43.22 -24.61
CA SER A 220 18.75 44.21 -23.69
C SER A 220 18.05 43.75 -22.41
N ASP A 221 18.72 44.06 -21.30
CA ASP A 221 18.15 44.45 -20.01
C ASP A 221 16.93 45.37 -20.21
N SER A 222 15.77 44.96 -19.71
CA SER A 222 14.61 45.80 -19.38
C SER A 222 13.67 45.01 -18.48
N GLY A 223 13.54 45.45 -17.23
CA GLY A 223 12.69 44.81 -16.24
C GLY A 223 11.23 44.70 -16.66
N SER A 224 10.71 43.48 -16.56
CA SER A 224 9.30 43.19 -16.36
C SER A 224 9.25 41.84 -15.65
N GLU A 225 8.91 41.84 -14.36
CA GLU A 225 8.29 40.68 -13.72
C GLU A 225 6.90 40.50 -14.35
N GLY A 226 6.89 40.03 -15.60
CA GLY A 226 5.76 39.33 -16.15
C GLY A 226 6.00 37.87 -15.85
N GLU A 227 5.10 37.27 -15.08
CA GLU A 227 4.93 35.82 -15.03
C GLU A 227 4.93 35.31 -16.47
N MET A 228 6.07 34.81 -16.95
CA MET A 228 6.07 33.90 -18.08
C MET A 228 5.32 32.68 -17.55
N GLU A 229 4.04 32.56 -17.87
CA GLU A 229 3.33 31.28 -17.84
C GLU A 229 4.14 30.33 -18.73
N GLU A 230 5.13 29.66 -18.13
CA GLU A 230 5.71 28.47 -18.72
C GLU A 230 4.53 27.53 -19.02
N PRO A 231 4.41 27.00 -20.24
CA PRO A 231 3.26 26.20 -20.61
C PRO A 231 3.18 24.99 -19.68
N ALA A 232 2.24 25.05 -18.74
CA ALA A 232 2.00 24.02 -17.75
C ALA A 232 1.87 22.69 -18.49
N THR A 233 2.85 21.80 -18.30
CA THR A 233 2.97 20.59 -19.09
C THR A 233 2.33 19.45 -18.30
N ASP A 234 1.17 19.01 -18.77
CA ASP A 234 0.28 18.09 -18.05
C ASP A 234 0.87 16.67 -17.93
N TYR A 235 0.49 15.97 -16.86
CA TYR A 235 0.83 14.56 -16.65
C TYR A 235 -0.03 13.63 -17.53
N TYR A 236 0.21 12.32 -17.41
CA TYR A 236 -0.60 11.31 -18.07
C TYR A 236 -2.09 11.45 -17.70
N GLN A 237 -2.94 11.50 -18.72
CA GLN A 237 -4.38 11.61 -18.56
C GLN A 237 -4.97 10.23 -18.27
N LEU A 238 -5.39 10.03 -17.01
CA LEU A 238 -5.93 8.75 -16.53
C LEU A 238 -7.33 8.42 -17.08
N GLY A 239 -7.99 9.34 -17.79
CA GLY A 239 -9.39 9.22 -18.21
C GLY A 239 -9.72 7.92 -18.96
N ASP A 240 -9.01 7.65 -20.06
CA ASP A 240 -9.27 6.47 -20.89
C ASP A 240 -8.91 5.17 -20.17
N LEU A 241 -7.84 5.20 -19.37
CA LEU A 241 -7.42 4.07 -18.54
C LEU A 241 -8.49 3.71 -17.50
N VAL A 242 -8.92 4.69 -16.69
CA VAL A 242 -9.92 4.49 -15.64
C VAL A 242 -11.27 4.08 -16.23
N ALA A 243 -11.67 4.66 -17.36
CA ALA A 243 -12.89 4.27 -18.07
C ALA A 243 -12.84 2.81 -18.58
N GLY A 244 -11.65 2.30 -18.94
CA GLY A 244 -11.44 0.93 -19.38
C GLY A 244 -11.45 -0.12 -18.24
N LEU A 245 -11.27 0.30 -17.00
CA LEU A 245 -11.16 -0.57 -15.83
C LEU A 245 -12.49 -0.69 -15.08
N SER A 246 -13.27 -1.71 -15.43
CA SER A 246 -14.64 -1.89 -14.91
C SER A 246 -14.72 -2.36 -13.45
N HIS A 247 -13.61 -2.75 -12.83
CA HIS A 247 -13.55 -3.27 -11.46
C HIS A 247 -12.65 -2.44 -10.54
N LEU A 248 -12.26 -1.23 -10.96
CA LEU A 248 -11.41 -0.36 -10.15
C LEU A 248 -12.15 0.10 -8.89
N GLU A 249 -11.62 -0.25 -7.73
CA GLU A 249 -12.18 0.08 -6.41
C GLU A 249 -11.28 1.06 -5.63
N GLU A 250 -9.96 1.04 -5.86
CA GLU A 250 -9.00 1.88 -5.15
C GLU A 250 -8.08 2.63 -6.14
N LEU A 251 -8.01 3.95 -5.98
CA LEU A 251 -7.13 4.83 -6.73
C LEU A 251 -6.32 5.68 -5.75
N ASP A 252 -5.02 5.41 -5.66
CA ASP A 252 -4.07 6.11 -4.80
C ASP A 252 -2.98 6.76 -5.65
N LEU A 253 -2.95 8.09 -5.66
CA LEU A 253 -2.12 8.88 -6.54
C LEU A 253 -1.30 9.90 -5.77
N VAL A 254 -0.06 10.07 -6.22
CA VAL A 254 0.85 11.15 -5.81
C VAL A 254 1.39 11.82 -7.05
N TYR A 255 0.97 13.06 -7.29
CA TYR A 255 1.51 13.91 -8.35
C TYR A 255 2.79 14.58 -7.87
N GLY A 256 3.90 14.04 -8.34
CA GLY A 256 5.24 14.52 -8.06
C GLY A 256 6.27 13.43 -8.30
N VAL A 257 7.53 13.82 -8.39
CA VAL A 257 8.65 12.88 -8.61
C VAL A 257 9.28 12.50 -7.27
N LYS A 258 9.59 11.21 -7.08
CA LYS A 258 10.41 10.75 -5.95
C LYS A 258 11.89 10.76 -6.32
N ASP A 259 12.74 10.91 -5.32
CA ASP A 259 14.18 10.72 -5.44
C ASP A 259 14.83 11.53 -6.58
N CYS A 260 14.40 12.79 -6.77
CA CYS A 260 14.89 13.68 -7.84
C CYS A 260 16.42 13.92 -7.83
N GLY A 261 17.11 13.50 -6.76
CA GLY A 261 18.55 13.65 -6.60
C GLY A 261 18.97 15.12 -6.75
N MET A 262 20.04 15.34 -7.51
CA MET A 262 20.58 16.68 -7.77
C MET A 262 19.86 17.42 -8.91
N ASN A 263 18.96 16.76 -9.65
CA ASN A 263 18.23 17.34 -10.79
C ASN A 263 16.86 17.89 -10.34
N PHE A 264 16.83 18.53 -9.17
CA PHE A 264 15.60 19.07 -8.59
C PHE A 264 15.13 20.32 -9.33
N GLU A 265 13.87 20.30 -9.76
CA GLU A 265 13.14 21.46 -10.27
C GLU A 265 11.74 21.51 -9.67
N TRP A 266 11.19 22.71 -9.45
CA TRP A 266 9.88 22.89 -8.80
C TRP A 266 8.71 22.39 -9.65
N ASN A 267 8.85 22.43 -10.98
CA ASN A 267 7.90 21.91 -11.98
C ASN A 267 7.66 20.40 -11.82
N LEU A 268 8.63 19.63 -11.30
CA LEU A 268 8.52 18.18 -11.06
C LEU A 268 7.43 17.78 -10.08
N PHE A 269 6.83 18.76 -9.39
CA PHE A 269 5.79 18.57 -8.40
C PHE A 269 4.55 19.42 -8.71
N LEU A 270 4.45 19.97 -9.93
CA LEU A 270 3.36 20.88 -10.31
C LEU A 270 2.12 20.09 -10.75
N PHE A 271 1.16 19.89 -9.84
CA PHE A 271 -0.16 19.39 -10.20
C PHE A 271 -0.99 20.51 -10.84
N THR A 272 -1.19 20.46 -12.17
CA THR A 272 -1.85 21.56 -12.89
C THR A 272 -3.37 21.56 -12.69
N TYR A 273 -4.03 22.67 -13.02
CA TYR A 273 -5.50 22.70 -13.07
C TYR A 273 -6.08 21.76 -14.11
N ARG A 274 -5.38 21.54 -15.22
CA ARG A 274 -5.83 20.64 -16.29
C ARG A 274 -5.70 19.19 -15.87
N ASP A 275 -4.63 18.82 -15.17
CA ASP A 275 -4.53 17.51 -14.50
C ASP A 275 -5.68 17.29 -13.54
N CYS A 276 -5.97 18.29 -12.69
CA CYS A 276 -7.07 18.25 -11.74
C CYS A 276 -8.43 18.06 -12.43
N HIS A 277 -8.71 18.79 -13.51
CA HIS A 277 -9.94 18.62 -14.29
C HIS A 277 -10.02 17.25 -14.97
N SER A 278 -8.91 16.76 -15.52
CA SER A 278 -8.84 15.43 -16.14
C SER A 278 -9.10 14.33 -15.11
N LEU A 279 -8.45 14.41 -13.95
CA LEU A 279 -8.63 13.47 -12.84
C LEU A 279 -10.06 13.53 -12.29
N ALA A 280 -10.63 14.72 -12.10
CA ALA A 280 -12.01 14.88 -11.66
C ALA A 280 -13.00 14.24 -12.64
N ALA A 281 -12.77 14.38 -13.95
CA ALA A 281 -13.59 13.72 -14.97
C ALA A 281 -13.44 12.19 -14.93
N ALA A 282 -12.21 11.69 -14.76
CA ALA A 282 -11.92 10.26 -14.67
C ALA A 282 -12.59 9.62 -13.45
N VAL A 283 -12.44 10.24 -12.27
CA VAL A 283 -13.03 9.76 -11.02
C VAL A 283 -14.56 9.80 -11.10
N LYS A 284 -15.15 10.86 -11.66
CA LYS A 284 -16.60 10.95 -11.87
C LYS A 284 -17.16 9.84 -12.76
N ALA A 285 -16.38 9.39 -13.76
CA ALA A 285 -16.78 8.30 -14.64
C ALA A 285 -16.60 6.90 -13.99
N CYS A 286 -15.88 6.80 -12.87
CA CYS A 286 -15.55 5.53 -12.22
C CYS A 286 -16.54 5.17 -11.11
N HIS A 287 -17.73 4.70 -11.48
CA HIS A 287 -18.81 4.40 -10.53
C HIS A 287 -18.49 3.32 -9.47
N THR A 288 -17.46 2.50 -9.71
CA THR A 288 -17.03 1.41 -8.80
C THR A 288 -16.03 1.86 -7.74
N LEU A 289 -15.51 3.09 -7.82
CA LEU A 289 -14.48 3.59 -6.93
C LEU A 289 -14.99 3.72 -5.50
N LYS A 290 -14.34 3.01 -4.58
CA LYS A 290 -14.62 3.04 -3.14
C LYS A 290 -13.61 3.88 -2.37
N ILE A 291 -12.34 3.84 -2.78
CA ILE A 291 -11.24 4.50 -2.09
C ILE A 291 -10.55 5.43 -3.09
N PHE A 292 -10.54 6.72 -2.77
CA PHE A 292 -9.78 7.71 -3.52
C PHE A 292 -8.78 8.41 -2.61
N ARG A 293 -7.48 8.26 -2.94
CA ARG A 293 -6.39 8.94 -2.25
C ARG A 293 -5.60 9.79 -3.24
N LEU A 294 -5.42 11.05 -2.89
CA LEU A 294 -4.58 11.99 -3.63
C LEU A 294 -3.74 12.76 -2.62
N THR A 295 -2.59 12.18 -2.26
CA THR A 295 -1.73 12.73 -1.20
C THR A 295 -0.51 13.41 -1.78
N ARG A 296 0.08 14.36 -1.05
CA ARG A 296 1.37 15.00 -1.42
C ARG A 296 1.40 15.56 -2.84
N SER A 297 0.26 16.04 -3.33
CA SER A 297 0.04 16.44 -4.72
C SER A 297 -0.20 17.94 -4.87
N LYS A 298 0.14 18.73 -3.83
CA LYS A 298 -0.04 20.19 -3.77
C LYS A 298 -1.47 20.64 -4.14
N VAL A 299 -2.48 19.87 -3.75
CA VAL A 299 -3.89 20.22 -3.97
C VAL A 299 -4.25 21.42 -3.08
N ASP A 300 -4.58 22.56 -3.69
CA ASP A 300 -5.08 23.75 -3.00
C ASP A 300 -6.62 23.76 -2.92
N ASP A 301 -7.18 24.80 -2.31
CA ASP A 301 -8.64 24.98 -2.16
C ASP A 301 -9.41 24.91 -3.49
N ASP A 302 -8.86 25.47 -4.56
CA ASP A 302 -9.53 25.53 -5.86
C ASP A 302 -9.56 24.15 -6.52
N LYS A 303 -8.42 23.44 -6.50
CA LYS A 303 -8.34 22.06 -6.99
C LYS A 303 -9.17 21.11 -6.14
N ALA A 304 -9.14 21.24 -4.81
CA ALA A 304 -9.98 20.45 -3.91
C ALA A 304 -11.46 20.65 -4.22
N ARG A 305 -11.91 21.88 -4.48
CA ARG A 305 -13.30 22.15 -4.89
C ARG A 305 -13.67 21.48 -6.21
N ILE A 306 -12.79 21.49 -7.21
CA ILE A 306 -13.03 20.83 -8.50
C ILE A 306 -13.19 19.31 -8.29
N LEU A 307 -12.26 18.68 -7.58
CA LEU A 307 -12.29 17.25 -7.27
C LEU A 307 -13.54 16.89 -6.47
N ILE A 308 -13.82 17.61 -5.38
CA ILE A 308 -14.96 17.31 -4.51
C ILE A 308 -16.29 17.55 -5.22
N CYS A 309 -16.41 18.57 -6.07
CA CYS A 309 -17.61 18.77 -6.90
C CYS A 309 -17.91 17.57 -7.79
N SER A 310 -16.87 16.86 -8.27
CA SER A 310 -17.03 15.65 -9.08
C SER A 310 -17.48 14.42 -8.26
N LEU A 311 -17.29 14.47 -6.93
CA LEU A 311 -17.55 13.40 -5.97
C LEU A 311 -18.87 13.53 -5.20
N LEU A 312 -19.57 14.68 -5.26
CA LEU A 312 -20.72 14.97 -4.40
C LEU A 312 -21.76 13.83 -4.37
N ASP A 313 -22.12 13.29 -5.53
CA ASP A 313 -23.13 12.22 -5.65
C ASP A 313 -22.51 10.88 -6.08
N HIS A 314 -21.25 10.62 -5.72
CA HIS A 314 -20.56 9.40 -6.10
C HIS A 314 -21.19 8.16 -5.45
N ALA A 315 -21.57 7.17 -6.25
CA ALA A 315 -22.43 6.07 -5.81
C ALA A 315 -21.79 5.13 -4.77
N ALA A 316 -20.47 4.93 -4.86
CA ALA A 316 -19.76 3.90 -4.10
C ALA A 316 -18.60 4.42 -3.24
N LEU A 317 -18.35 5.74 -3.17
CA LEU A 317 -17.18 6.26 -2.47
C LEU A 317 -17.34 6.12 -0.95
N GLU A 318 -16.42 5.38 -0.33
CA GLU A 318 -16.38 5.13 1.11
C GLU A 318 -15.21 5.85 1.80
N GLU A 319 -14.09 6.05 1.11
CA GLU A 319 -12.88 6.68 1.68
C GLU A 319 -12.34 7.76 0.75
N LEU A 320 -12.07 8.93 1.34
CA LEU A 320 -11.40 10.05 0.69
C LEU A 320 -10.20 10.47 1.53
N ASP A 321 -9.02 10.37 0.94
CA ASP A 321 -7.77 10.85 1.53
C ASP A 321 -7.17 11.97 0.67
N LEU A 322 -7.18 13.19 1.20
CA LEU A 322 -6.52 14.35 0.62
C LEU A 322 -5.44 14.90 1.57
N SER A 323 -4.84 14.04 2.38
CA SER A 323 -3.80 14.42 3.34
C SER A 323 -2.51 14.91 2.67
N HIS A 324 -1.72 15.69 3.40
CA HIS A 324 -0.45 16.24 2.95
C HIS A 324 -0.58 17.13 1.69
N ASN A 325 -1.59 17.99 1.66
CA ASN A 325 -1.82 18.95 0.58
C ASN A 325 -1.86 20.39 1.13
N LEU A 326 -2.40 21.32 0.35
CA LEU A 326 -2.48 22.75 0.67
C LEU A 326 -3.94 23.18 0.85
N ILE A 327 -4.80 22.28 1.34
CA ILE A 327 -6.24 22.53 1.49
C ILE A 327 -6.48 23.43 2.71
N GLY A 328 -7.09 24.58 2.49
CA GLY A 328 -7.53 25.52 3.51
C GLY A 328 -9.02 25.41 3.82
N ASP A 329 -9.57 26.49 4.35
CA ASP A 329 -10.95 26.52 4.83
C ASP A 329 -11.99 26.38 3.70
N ARG A 330 -11.68 26.84 2.47
CA ARG A 330 -12.66 26.75 1.36
C ARG A 330 -12.76 25.32 0.84
N GLY A 331 -11.65 24.60 0.76
CA GLY A 331 -11.63 23.19 0.40
C GLY A 331 -12.23 22.32 1.52
N ALA A 332 -11.94 22.62 2.79
CA ALA A 332 -12.59 21.95 3.94
C ALA A 332 -14.12 22.14 3.93
N ARG A 333 -14.61 23.32 3.55
CA ARG A 333 -16.06 23.56 3.36
C ARG A 333 -16.65 22.74 2.21
N ALA A 334 -15.90 22.52 1.14
CA ALA A 334 -16.34 21.63 0.08
C ALA A 334 -16.41 20.17 0.58
N ALA A 335 -15.42 19.73 1.36
CA ALA A 335 -15.45 18.41 2.00
C ALA A 335 -16.63 18.28 2.96
N ALA A 336 -16.96 19.32 3.72
CA ALA A 336 -18.16 19.35 4.55
C ALA A 336 -19.45 19.19 3.72
N LYS A 337 -19.52 19.80 2.53
CA LYS A 337 -20.64 19.59 1.60
C LYS A 337 -20.71 18.15 1.11
N LEU A 338 -19.56 17.52 0.81
CA LEU A 338 -19.50 16.11 0.41
C LEU A 338 -20.07 15.17 1.48
N LEU A 339 -19.80 15.43 2.76
CA LEU A 339 -20.37 14.65 3.87
C LEU A 339 -21.90 14.70 3.92
N GLY A 340 -22.54 15.72 3.35
CA GLY A 340 -24.00 15.82 3.26
C GLY A 340 -24.63 15.11 2.06
N HIS A 341 -23.84 14.74 1.05
CA HIS A 341 -24.32 14.17 -0.22
C HIS A 341 -23.84 12.74 -0.49
N SER A 342 -22.85 12.25 0.26
CA SER A 342 -22.22 10.96 0.04
C SER A 342 -22.35 10.04 1.26
N ARG A 343 -22.11 8.74 1.05
CA ARG A 343 -22.01 7.73 2.11
C ARG A 343 -20.57 7.54 2.59
N LEU A 344 -19.80 8.63 2.60
CA LEU A 344 -18.38 8.59 2.95
C LEU A 344 -18.21 8.14 4.40
N ARG A 345 -17.39 7.11 4.60
CA ARG A 345 -17.10 6.50 5.91
C ARG A 345 -15.78 6.99 6.50
N VAL A 346 -14.82 7.34 5.66
CA VAL A 346 -13.50 7.79 6.07
C VAL A 346 -13.13 9.08 5.33
N LEU A 347 -12.81 10.12 6.08
CA LEU A 347 -12.29 11.38 5.56
C LEU A 347 -10.95 11.70 6.21
N ASN A 348 -9.89 11.76 5.40
CA ASN A 348 -8.57 12.15 5.85
C ASN A 348 -8.13 13.46 5.19
N LEU A 349 -7.98 14.51 6.02
CA LEU A 349 -7.49 15.83 5.68
C LEU A 349 -6.26 16.20 6.53
N ALA A 350 -5.52 15.21 7.03
CA ALA A 350 -4.34 15.45 7.85
C ALA A 350 -3.25 16.22 7.09
N ASN A 351 -2.48 17.05 7.80
CA ASN A 351 -1.37 17.84 7.25
C ASN A 351 -1.81 18.70 6.05
N ASN A 352 -2.76 19.59 6.32
CA ASN A 352 -3.28 20.59 5.39
C ASN A 352 -3.24 21.97 6.09
N GLN A 353 -3.95 22.96 5.55
CA GLN A 353 -4.01 24.32 6.08
C GLN A 353 -5.42 24.66 6.62
N VAL A 354 -6.16 23.66 7.09
CA VAL A 354 -7.50 23.84 7.64
C VAL A 354 -7.41 24.60 8.96
N ARG A 355 -8.20 25.67 9.09
CA ARG A 355 -8.28 26.47 10.32
C ARG A 355 -9.65 26.34 10.96
N ALA A 356 -9.90 27.13 12.00
CA ALA A 356 -11.18 27.17 12.71
C ALA A 356 -12.42 27.25 11.77
N PRO A 357 -12.48 28.12 10.74
CA PRO A 357 -13.66 28.22 9.87
C PRO A 357 -13.92 26.96 9.03
N GLY A 358 -12.86 26.31 8.54
CA GLY A 358 -12.96 25.04 7.83
C GLY A 358 -13.45 23.92 8.74
N ALA A 359 -12.90 23.84 9.96
CA ALA A 359 -13.31 22.86 10.96
C ALA A 359 -14.76 23.07 11.44
N GLN A 360 -15.21 24.31 11.62
CA GLN A 360 -16.61 24.64 11.92
C GLN A 360 -17.56 24.15 10.82
N SER A 361 -17.17 24.29 9.55
CA SER A 361 -17.94 23.77 8.42
C SER A 361 -18.07 22.25 8.48
N LEU A 362 -16.95 21.55 8.74
CA LEU A 362 -16.93 20.10 8.93
C LEU A 362 -17.77 19.67 10.13
N ALA A 363 -17.70 20.38 11.25
CA ALA A 363 -18.50 20.12 12.45
C ALA A 363 -20.00 20.24 12.19
N HIS A 364 -20.42 21.27 11.45
CA HIS A 364 -21.82 21.45 11.08
C HIS A 364 -22.35 20.27 10.25
N ALA A 365 -21.57 19.81 9.27
CA ALA A 365 -21.92 18.64 8.48
C ALA A 365 -21.93 17.35 9.33
N LEU A 366 -20.92 17.18 10.20
CA LEU A 366 -20.79 16.03 11.08
C LEU A 366 -21.97 15.89 12.04
N ALA A 367 -22.52 16.99 12.55
CA ALA A 367 -23.67 16.96 13.46
C ALA A 367 -24.91 16.28 12.86
N HIS A 368 -25.04 16.28 11.53
CA HIS A 368 -26.18 15.72 10.79
C HIS A 368 -25.82 14.46 9.99
N ASN A 369 -24.52 14.13 9.87
CA ASN A 369 -24.06 12.98 9.12
C ASN A 369 -24.18 11.69 9.96
N SER A 370 -24.68 10.63 9.33
CA SER A 370 -24.90 9.32 9.95
C SER A 370 -24.01 8.20 9.40
N ASP A 371 -23.05 8.51 8.53
CA ASP A 371 -22.27 7.52 7.77
C ASP A 371 -20.76 7.56 8.07
N LEU A 372 -20.22 8.73 8.46
CA LEU A 372 -18.81 8.95 8.70
C LEU A 372 -18.38 8.29 10.01
N VAL A 373 -17.44 7.35 9.87
CA VAL A 373 -16.90 6.53 10.97
C VAL A 373 -15.54 7.07 11.44
N SER A 374 -14.73 7.60 10.52
CA SER A 374 -13.39 8.12 10.81
C SER A 374 -13.15 9.50 10.21
N LEU A 375 -12.71 10.43 11.04
CA LEU A 375 -12.30 11.78 10.64
C LEU A 375 -10.88 12.06 11.13
N ASN A 376 -9.98 12.33 10.19
CA ASN A 376 -8.60 12.70 10.49
C ASN A 376 -8.29 14.13 10.05
N LEU A 377 -7.97 14.97 11.01
CA LEU A 377 -7.64 16.39 10.86
C LEU A 377 -6.30 16.73 11.52
N ARG A 378 -5.43 15.74 11.76
CA ARG A 378 -4.11 15.98 12.39
C ARG A 378 -3.28 17.00 11.63
N LEU A 379 -2.36 17.68 12.32
CA LEU A 379 -1.39 18.60 11.72
C LEU A 379 -2.07 19.69 10.88
N ASN A 380 -3.09 20.33 11.43
CA ASN A 380 -3.73 21.52 10.88
C ASN A 380 -3.63 22.64 11.93
N CYS A 381 -4.28 23.79 11.72
CA CYS A 381 -4.30 24.90 12.68
C CYS A 381 -5.75 25.21 13.07
N ILE A 382 -6.47 24.18 13.54
CA ILE A 382 -7.91 24.28 13.82
C ILE A 382 -8.21 25.19 15.01
N GLU A 383 -7.28 25.27 15.97
CA GLU A 383 -7.39 26.09 17.19
C GLU A 383 -8.64 25.73 18.02
N ASP A 384 -8.82 26.41 19.17
CA ASP A 384 -9.92 26.08 20.07
C ASP A 384 -11.30 26.32 19.46
N GLU A 385 -11.48 27.35 18.63
CA GLU A 385 -12.78 27.64 18.02
C GLU A 385 -13.28 26.50 17.13
N GLY A 386 -12.39 25.89 16.34
CA GLY A 386 -12.74 24.74 15.53
C GLY A 386 -12.83 23.45 16.34
N GLY A 387 -11.98 23.27 17.35
CA GLY A 387 -12.03 22.15 18.28
C GLY A 387 -13.33 22.09 19.07
N GLN A 388 -13.79 23.22 19.59
CA GLN A 388 -15.07 23.37 20.28
C GLN A 388 -16.27 23.08 19.37
N ALA A 389 -16.23 23.55 18.12
CA ALA A 389 -17.28 23.25 17.15
C ALA A 389 -17.41 21.74 16.89
N LEU A 390 -16.27 21.05 16.72
CA LEU A 390 -16.24 19.60 16.58
C LEU A 390 -16.78 18.90 17.84
N ALA A 391 -16.39 19.36 19.04
CA ALA A 391 -16.90 18.82 20.29
C ALA A 391 -18.42 18.95 20.38
N HIS A 392 -19.00 20.11 20.04
CA HIS A 392 -20.45 20.30 20.00
C HIS A 392 -21.15 19.35 19.03
N ALA A 393 -20.60 19.15 17.82
CA ALA A 393 -21.16 18.21 16.86
C ALA A 393 -21.16 16.76 17.38
N LEU A 394 -20.14 16.36 18.15
CA LEU A 394 -20.01 15.01 18.70
C LEU A 394 -20.97 14.71 19.85
N GLN A 395 -21.57 15.74 20.47
CA GLN A 395 -22.61 15.53 21.47
C GLN A 395 -23.86 14.86 20.85
N THR A 396 -24.19 15.25 19.62
CA THR A 396 -25.36 14.72 18.87
C THR A 396 -24.99 13.61 17.90
N ASN A 397 -23.79 13.62 17.31
CA ASN A 397 -23.36 12.58 16.38
C ASN A 397 -23.29 11.20 17.06
N LYS A 398 -23.86 10.18 16.41
CA LYS A 398 -23.92 8.78 16.90
C LYS A 398 -23.32 7.78 15.91
N CYS A 399 -22.44 8.22 15.01
CA CYS A 399 -21.81 7.34 14.02
C CYS A 399 -20.28 7.34 14.13
N LEU A 400 -19.66 8.50 14.38
CA LEU A 400 -18.22 8.62 14.41
C LEU A 400 -17.63 7.74 15.53
N THR A 401 -16.65 6.91 15.17
CA THR A 401 -15.94 6.03 16.09
C THR A 401 -14.49 6.46 16.30
N THR A 402 -13.91 7.15 15.31
CA THR A 402 -12.49 7.52 15.30
C THR A 402 -12.33 8.99 14.96
N LEU A 403 -11.64 9.73 15.83
CA LEU A 403 -11.36 11.15 15.65
C LEU A 403 -9.87 11.43 15.89
N HIS A 404 -9.22 12.07 14.92
CA HIS A 404 -7.83 12.48 15.07
C HIS A 404 -7.66 14.00 14.93
N LEU A 405 -7.27 14.65 16.03
CA LEU A 405 -7.02 16.10 16.15
C LEU A 405 -5.62 16.41 16.67
N GLY A 406 -4.67 15.48 16.59
CA GLY A 406 -3.31 15.72 17.06
C GLY A 406 -2.58 16.82 16.27
N GLY A 407 -1.88 17.73 16.96
CA GLY A 407 -1.18 18.85 16.34
C GLY A 407 -2.12 19.87 15.70
N ASN A 408 -3.04 20.44 16.48
CA ASN A 408 -4.03 21.42 16.02
C ASN A 408 -4.10 22.71 16.87
N GLU A 409 -3.12 22.91 17.75
CA GLU A 409 -3.10 24.04 18.69
C GLU A 409 -4.31 24.09 19.62
N LEU A 410 -4.88 22.92 19.95
CA LEU A 410 -5.99 22.82 20.91
C LEU A 410 -5.48 23.05 22.34
N SER A 411 -6.29 23.72 23.17
CA SER A 411 -5.95 23.97 24.56
C SER A 411 -7.07 23.56 25.54
N GLU A 412 -7.01 24.04 26.78
CA GLU A 412 -7.96 23.72 27.84
C GLU A 412 -9.44 23.88 27.43
N PRO A 413 -9.87 24.96 26.74
CA PRO A 413 -11.29 25.17 26.41
C PRO A 413 -11.87 24.07 25.52
N THR A 414 -11.07 23.52 24.59
CA THR A 414 -11.50 22.38 23.79
C THR A 414 -11.59 21.11 24.64
N ALA A 415 -10.64 20.89 25.55
CA ALA A 415 -10.64 19.76 26.46
C ALA A 415 -11.87 19.75 27.39
N THR A 416 -12.32 20.92 27.85
CA THR A 416 -13.56 21.08 28.63
C THR A 416 -14.79 20.56 27.90
N LEU A 417 -14.92 20.85 26.61
CA LEU A 417 -16.08 20.37 25.85
C LEU A 417 -15.92 18.90 25.47
N LEU A 418 -14.70 18.45 25.17
CA LEU A 418 -14.45 17.04 24.91
C LEU A 418 -14.69 16.16 26.15
N SER A 419 -14.46 16.64 27.37
CA SER A 419 -14.82 15.88 28.58
C SER A 419 -16.33 15.64 28.68
N GLN A 420 -17.14 16.64 28.31
CA GLN A 420 -18.60 16.49 28.22
C GLN A 420 -18.99 15.50 27.11
N VAL A 421 -18.28 15.51 25.98
CA VAL A 421 -18.49 14.50 24.92
C VAL A 421 -18.17 13.11 25.45
N LEU A 422 -17.07 12.92 26.17
CA LEU A 422 -16.67 11.63 26.72
C LEU A 422 -17.68 11.06 27.72
N SER A 423 -18.37 11.89 28.48
CA SER A 423 -19.37 11.42 29.45
C SER A 423 -20.71 11.01 28.80
N ILE A 424 -21.03 11.50 27.61
CA ILE A 424 -22.34 11.27 26.95
C ILE A 424 -22.26 10.47 25.64
N ASN A 425 -21.14 10.54 24.91
CA ASN A 425 -20.97 9.89 23.63
C ASN A 425 -20.51 8.44 23.85
N THR A 426 -21.27 7.52 23.29
CA THR A 426 -21.05 6.08 23.42
C THR A 426 -20.60 5.41 22.12
N THR A 427 -20.30 6.19 21.08
CA THR A 427 -19.91 5.67 19.76
C THR A 427 -18.42 5.83 19.50
N LEU A 428 -17.78 6.87 20.06
CA LEU A 428 -16.34 7.06 19.98
C LEU A 428 -15.58 5.95 20.71
N THR A 429 -14.62 5.38 19.98
CA THR A 429 -13.73 4.30 20.43
C THR A 429 -12.26 4.70 20.37
N SER A 430 -11.88 5.64 19.50
CA SER A 430 -10.51 6.13 19.37
C SER A 430 -10.48 7.65 19.20
N ILE A 431 -9.71 8.33 20.05
CA ILE A 431 -9.49 9.78 19.98
C ILE A 431 -7.99 10.06 20.05
N ASN A 432 -7.49 10.92 19.17
CA ASN A 432 -6.10 11.41 19.21
C ASN A 432 -6.07 12.92 19.41
N LEU A 433 -5.53 13.36 20.55
CA LEU A 433 -5.26 14.77 20.89
C LEU A 433 -3.76 15.03 21.10
N SER A 434 -2.88 14.14 20.64
CA SER A 434 -1.43 14.28 20.81
C SER A 434 -0.88 15.58 20.22
N CYS A 435 0.27 16.06 20.71
CA CYS A 435 0.93 17.27 20.21
C CYS A 435 0.04 18.54 20.26
N ASN A 436 -0.82 18.67 21.27
CA ASN A 436 -1.63 19.88 21.52
C ASN A 436 -1.17 20.57 22.82
N ARG A 437 -1.78 21.68 23.21
CA ARG A 437 -1.44 22.43 24.44
C ARG A 437 -2.57 22.35 25.47
N ILE A 438 -3.04 21.14 25.75
CA ILE A 438 -4.22 20.88 26.59
C ILE A 438 -4.01 21.36 28.04
N GLY A 439 -2.79 21.18 28.56
CA GLY A 439 -2.43 21.64 29.90
C GLY A 439 -2.96 20.73 31.02
N PRO A 440 -2.49 20.95 32.26
CA PRO A 440 -2.81 20.08 33.40
C PRO A 440 -4.29 20.13 33.78
N ASP A 441 -4.93 21.30 33.70
CA ASP A 441 -6.35 21.45 34.06
C ASP A 441 -7.26 20.86 32.98
N GLY A 442 -6.93 21.01 31.70
CA GLY A 442 -7.59 20.29 30.61
C GLY A 442 -7.46 18.77 30.78
N GLY A 443 -6.29 18.28 31.21
CA GLY A 443 -6.08 16.88 31.53
C GLY A 443 -6.96 16.35 32.68
N LYS A 444 -7.18 17.15 33.74
CA LYS A 444 -8.12 16.81 34.82
C LYS A 444 -9.57 16.71 34.32
N GLN A 445 -9.98 17.65 33.47
CA GLN A 445 -11.33 17.66 32.91
C GLN A 445 -11.56 16.44 32.00
N LEU A 446 -10.59 16.09 31.15
CA LEU A 446 -10.67 14.87 30.33
C LEU A 446 -10.75 13.61 31.20
N LEU A 447 -10.00 13.55 32.29
CA LEU A 447 -10.10 12.46 33.26
C LEU A 447 -11.49 12.36 33.88
N GLU A 448 -12.08 13.49 34.29
CA GLU A 448 -13.45 13.53 34.83
C GLU A 448 -14.46 12.97 33.82
N GLY A 449 -14.37 13.39 32.55
CA GLY A 449 -15.21 12.88 31.46
C GLY A 449 -15.05 11.38 31.19
N MET A 450 -13.86 10.81 31.47
CA MET A 450 -13.59 9.38 31.33
C MET A 450 -14.18 8.52 32.45
N SER A 451 -14.61 9.10 33.57
CA SER A 451 -15.06 8.34 34.76
C SER A 451 -16.19 7.36 34.45
N ASP A 452 -17.14 7.76 33.61
CA ASP A 452 -18.30 6.96 33.19
C ASP A 452 -18.16 6.38 31.77
N ASN A 453 -17.11 6.76 31.04
CA ASN A 453 -16.92 6.33 29.66
C ASN A 453 -16.46 4.86 29.59
N LYS A 454 -17.24 4.02 28.90
CA LYS A 454 -16.98 2.57 28.76
C LYS A 454 -16.72 2.13 27.31
N THR A 455 -16.62 3.09 26.40
CA THR A 455 -16.60 2.85 24.95
C THR A 455 -15.27 3.22 24.33
N LEU A 456 -14.57 4.21 24.88
CA LEU A 456 -13.26 4.63 24.42
C LEU A 456 -12.22 3.56 24.75
N LEU A 457 -11.53 3.10 23.72
CA LEU A 457 -10.48 2.08 23.77
C LEU A 457 -9.10 2.69 23.54
N GLU A 458 -9.03 3.79 22.80
CA GLU A 458 -7.78 4.48 22.49
C GLU A 458 -7.93 5.98 22.74
N PHE A 459 -7.02 6.52 23.53
CA PHE A 459 -6.91 7.96 23.75
C PHE A 459 -5.42 8.34 23.70
N ASP A 460 -4.99 8.97 22.62
CA ASP A 460 -3.61 9.44 22.48
C ASP A 460 -3.50 10.89 22.97
N LEU A 461 -2.79 11.09 24.08
CA LEU A 461 -2.55 12.37 24.76
C LEU A 461 -1.05 12.71 24.87
N ARG A 462 -0.20 12.03 24.09
CA ARG A 462 1.24 12.25 24.14
C ARG A 462 1.56 13.67 23.69
N LEU A 463 2.51 14.32 24.37
CA LEU A 463 2.94 15.69 24.06
C LEU A 463 1.78 16.70 24.13
N SER A 464 0.86 16.54 25.10
CA SER A 464 -0.30 17.42 25.28
C SER A 464 -0.26 18.28 26.55
N ASP A 465 0.90 18.37 27.23
CA ASP A 465 1.12 19.14 28.47
C ASP A 465 0.18 18.78 29.64
N ILE A 466 -0.36 17.55 29.66
CA ILE A 466 -1.20 17.07 30.76
C ILE A 466 -0.36 16.60 31.95
N ALA A 467 -0.96 16.62 33.15
CA ALA A 467 -0.32 16.07 34.33
C ALA A 467 -0.14 14.54 34.21
N GLN A 468 1.02 14.03 34.61
CA GLN A 468 1.36 12.61 34.54
C GLN A 468 0.36 11.72 35.32
N GLU A 469 -0.20 12.25 36.41
CA GLU A 469 -1.27 11.59 37.17
C GLU A 469 -2.54 11.39 36.34
N SER A 470 -3.00 12.44 35.64
CA SER A 470 -4.17 12.36 34.76
C SER A 470 -3.94 11.39 33.61
N GLU A 471 -2.76 11.43 32.97
CA GLU A 471 -2.40 10.49 31.89
C GLU A 471 -2.44 9.03 32.38
N TYR A 472 -1.87 8.77 33.56
CA TYR A 472 -1.85 7.44 34.16
C TYR A 472 -3.26 6.90 34.45
N LEU A 473 -4.12 7.72 35.06
CA LEU A 473 -5.49 7.33 35.40
C LEU A 473 -6.37 7.13 34.17
N ILE A 474 -6.22 7.97 33.13
CA ILE A 474 -6.87 7.76 31.83
C ILE A 474 -6.39 6.44 31.22
N GLY A 475 -5.08 6.16 31.28
CA GLY A 475 -4.51 4.88 30.83
C GLY A 475 -5.10 3.66 31.54
N GLN A 476 -5.34 3.74 32.85
CA GLN A 476 -6.03 2.68 33.60
C GLN A 476 -7.48 2.49 33.14
N ALA A 477 -8.23 3.59 32.93
CA ALA A 477 -9.60 3.53 32.45
C ALA A 477 -9.69 2.87 31.06
N LEU A 478 -8.78 3.23 30.13
CA LEU A 478 -8.70 2.60 28.81
C LEU A 478 -8.37 1.10 28.89
N CYS A 479 -7.46 0.72 29.79
CA CYS A 479 -7.12 -0.69 30.00
C CYS A 479 -8.36 -1.49 30.46
N ALA A 480 -9.12 -0.94 31.42
CA ALA A 480 -10.37 -1.54 31.87
C ALA A 480 -11.41 -1.65 30.73
N ASN A 481 -11.55 -0.62 29.90
CA ASN A 481 -12.46 -0.63 28.75
C ASN A 481 -12.06 -1.68 27.69
N ARG A 482 -10.77 -1.80 27.38
CA ARG A 482 -10.25 -2.83 26.46
C ARG A 482 -10.52 -4.24 26.96
N GLU A 483 -10.26 -4.50 28.23
CA GLU A 483 -10.52 -5.83 28.81
C GLU A 483 -12.03 -6.13 28.83
N ALA A 484 -12.88 -5.16 29.18
CA ALA A 484 -14.33 -5.33 29.11
C ALA A 484 -14.83 -5.60 27.68
N ALA A 485 -14.27 -4.90 26.67
CA ALA A 485 -14.58 -5.15 25.27
C ALA A 485 -14.13 -6.56 24.82
N ARG A 486 -12.94 -6.99 25.25
CA ARG A 486 -12.42 -8.35 24.99
C ARG A 486 -13.33 -9.42 25.59
N GLN A 487 -13.80 -9.22 26.82
CA GLN A 487 -14.73 -10.15 27.48
C GLN A 487 -16.07 -10.24 26.74
N ARG A 488 -16.65 -9.11 26.30
CA ARG A 488 -17.88 -9.10 25.49
C ARG A 488 -17.72 -9.88 24.18
N ALA A 489 -16.56 -9.77 23.53
CA ALA A 489 -16.27 -10.51 22.29
C ALA A 489 -16.13 -12.03 22.52
N LEU A 490 -15.63 -12.45 23.68
CA LEU A 490 -15.45 -13.86 24.03
C LEU A 490 -16.74 -14.55 24.51
N SER A 491 -17.74 -13.80 24.97
CA SER A 491 -19.04 -14.33 25.43
C SER A 491 -20.23 -13.86 24.57
N PRO A 492 -20.32 -14.25 23.27
CA PRO A 492 -21.39 -13.79 22.39
C PRO A 492 -22.79 -14.37 22.72
N SER A 493 -22.91 -15.33 23.64
CA SER A 493 -24.12 -16.16 23.82
C SER A 493 -25.03 -15.80 25.02
N HIS A 494 -24.88 -14.65 25.68
CA HIS A 494 -25.68 -14.35 26.89
C HIS A 494 -26.76 -13.26 26.74
N PHE A 495 -27.09 -12.83 25.50
CA PHE A 495 -28.16 -11.85 25.22
C PHE A 495 -29.30 -12.36 24.31
N MET A 496 -29.34 -13.64 23.95
CA MET A 496 -30.57 -14.23 23.42
C MET A 496 -31.35 -14.90 24.56
N SER A 497 -32.20 -14.12 25.23
CA SER A 497 -33.31 -14.69 26.00
C SER A 497 -34.56 -14.75 25.13
N PRO A 498 -35.39 -15.81 25.28
CA PRO A 498 -36.42 -16.17 24.32
C PRO A 498 -37.63 -15.25 24.42
N ALA A 499 -38.12 -14.79 23.26
CA ALA A 499 -39.47 -14.26 23.16
C ALA A 499 -40.46 -15.35 23.59
N THR A 500 -41.10 -15.12 24.72
CA THR A 500 -42.18 -15.95 25.26
C THR A 500 -43.27 -16.16 24.21
N ALA A 501 -43.49 -17.42 23.86
CA ALA A 501 -44.66 -17.86 23.13
C ALA A 501 -45.93 -17.53 23.92
N LYS A 502 -46.77 -16.63 23.40
CA LYS A 502 -48.21 -16.65 23.63
C LYS A 502 -48.85 -17.13 22.34
N GLY A 503 -49.28 -18.39 22.34
CA GLY A 503 -50.11 -18.94 21.27
C GLY A 503 -51.49 -18.26 21.29
N PRO A 504 -52.11 -17.98 20.13
CA PRO A 504 -53.49 -17.55 20.07
C PRO A 504 -54.43 -18.76 20.21
N GLU A 505 -55.35 -18.67 21.15
CA GLU A 505 -56.54 -19.51 21.24
C GLU A 505 -57.41 -19.28 19.99
N ASN A 506 -57.75 -20.37 19.29
CA ASN A 506 -58.82 -20.38 18.29
C ASN A 506 -60.19 -20.31 18.97
N PRO A 507 -61.13 -19.48 18.47
CA PRO A 507 -62.54 -19.78 18.57
C PRO A 507 -63.09 -20.31 17.25
N VAL A 508 -64.01 -21.24 17.40
CA VAL A 508 -64.87 -21.90 16.41
C VAL A 508 -65.69 -20.87 15.61
N GLY A 509 -65.88 -21.13 14.31
CA GLY A 509 -66.81 -20.41 13.43
C GLY A 509 -66.57 -20.72 11.97
#